data_AF-A0A8H4P0R6-F1
#
_entry.id   AF-A0A8H4P0R6-F1
#
_cell.length_a   1.000
_cell.length_b   1.000
_cell.length_c   1.000
_cell.angle_alpha   90.00
_cell.angle_beta   90.00
_cell.angle_gamma   90.00
#
_symmetry.space_group_name_H-M   'P 1'
#
loop_
_entity.id
_entity.type
_entity.pdbx_description
1 polymer ?
#
loop_
_entity_poly.entity_id
_entity_poly.type
_entity_poly.pdbx_seq_one_letter_code
_entity_poly.pdbx_strand_id
1 'polypeptide(L)' 'MKYSYLDPVTELPVQSQPLPDGVKYAWLPRIRCLDCTTKLYTPGPDMTATKFEAHLRFSAHREQVRIRQVREAAKA' A
#
# COMPACT_ATOMS: atom_id res chain seq x y z
N MET A 1 3.53 4.50 -12.66
CA MET A 1 4.09 4.86 -11.33
C MET A 1 3.37 6.10 -10.82
N LYS A 2 2.92 6.15 -9.56
CA LYS A 2 2.17 7.31 -9.01
C LYS A 2 3.08 8.12 -8.09
N TYR A 3 3.30 9.39 -8.43
CA TYR A 3 4.02 10.35 -7.60
C TYR A 3 3.22 10.70 -6.35
N SER A 4 3.94 11.01 -5.28
CA SER A 4 3.41 11.47 -4.00
C SER A 4 3.99 12.84 -3.70
N TYR A 5 3.24 13.66 -2.97
CA TYR A 5 3.69 14.95 -2.46
C TYR A 5 4.42 14.71 -1.14
N LEU A 6 5.61 15.27 -0.99
CA LEU A 6 6.38 15.25 0.25
C LEU A 6 6.43 16.65 0.83
N ASP A 7 6.35 16.71 2.16
CA ASP A 7 6.62 17.92 2.93
C ASP A 7 8.09 18.34 2.71
N PRO A 8 8.36 19.63 2.41
CA PRO A 8 9.72 20.10 2.16
C PRO A 8 10.67 19.96 3.36
N VAL A 9 10.14 19.92 4.59
CA VAL A 9 10.91 19.85 5.85
C VAL A 9 10.98 18.42 6.38
N THR A 10 9.83 17.75 6.52
CA THR A 10 9.78 16.41 7.14
C THR A 10 10.05 15.28 6.15
N GLU A 11 9.99 15.57 4.85
CA GLU A 11 10.09 14.59 3.74
C GLU A 11 9.05 13.45 3.85
N LEU A 12 8.01 13.65 4.66
CA LEU A 12 6.93 12.71 4.82
C LEU A 12 5.83 12.93 3.78
N PRO A 13 5.09 11.88 3.40
CA PRO A 13 4.01 12.01 2.41
C PRO A 13 2.86 12.85 2.93
N VAL A 14 2.51 13.91 2.21
CA VAL A 14 1.39 14.79 2.52
C VAL A 14 0.14 14.31 1.78
N GLN A 15 -0.95 14.12 2.54
CA GLN A 15 -2.27 13.75 2.00
C GLN A 15 -3.34 14.82 2.28
N SER A 16 -2.98 15.92 2.93
CA SER A 16 -3.89 17.02 3.25
C SER A 16 -4.07 17.97 2.06
N GLN A 17 -5.30 18.47 1.89
CA GLN A 17 -5.62 19.61 1.04
C GLN A 17 -6.04 20.80 1.94
N PRO A 18 -5.53 22.03 1.70
CA PRO A 18 -4.63 22.43 0.62
C PRO A 18 -3.20 21.90 0.80
N LEU A 19 -2.49 21.72 -0.32
CA LEU A 19 -1.08 21.32 -0.30
C LEU A 19 -0.22 22.50 0.19
N PRO A 20 0.76 22.27 1.07
CA PRO A 20 1.71 23.31 1.47
C PRO A 20 2.52 23.85 0.28
N ASP A 21 2.96 25.10 0.36
CA ASP A 21 3.87 25.67 -0.64
C ASP A 21 5.23 24.96 -0.61
N GLY A 22 5.80 24.68 -1.78
CA GLY A 22 7.11 24.05 -1.90
C GLY A 22 7.14 22.53 -1.73
N VAL A 23 6.00 21.84 -1.85
CA VAL A 23 5.95 20.37 -1.83
C VAL A 23 6.90 19.74 -2.85
N LYS A 24 7.67 18.74 -2.41
CA LYS A 24 8.55 17.97 -3.30
C LYS A 24 7.73 16.86 -3.96
N TYR A 25 7.94 16.67 -5.26
CA TYR A 25 7.32 15.58 -6.01
C TYR A 25 8.27 14.40 -6.05
N ALA A 26 7.93 13.33 -5.33
CA ALA A 26 8.77 12.13 -5.28
C ALA A 26 7.97 10.89 -5.67
N TRP A 27 8.65 9.97 -6.34
CA TRP A 27 8.15 8.62 -6.49
C TRP A 27 8.44 7.85 -5.20
N LEU A 28 7.42 7.24 -4.61
CA LEU A 28 7.58 6.39 -3.44
C LEU A 28 7.08 4.96 -3.73
N PRO A 29 7.84 3.92 -3.34
CA PRO A 29 7.44 2.53 -3.55
C PRO A 29 6.20 2.20 -2.69
N ARG A 30 5.16 1.62 -3.30
CA ARG A 30 3.92 1.26 -2.60
C ARG A 30 3.79 -0.24 -2.49
N ILE A 31 3.31 -0.73 -1.35
CA ILE A 31 3.05 -2.16 -1.16
C ILE A 31 1.66 -2.47 -1.71
N ARG A 32 1.57 -3.43 -2.63
CA ARG A 32 0.31 -3.93 -3.21
C ARG A 32 0.13 -5.39 -2.82
N CYS A 33 -1.07 -5.74 -2.36
CA CYS A 33 -1.47 -7.14 -2.25
C CYS A 33 -1.90 -7.66 -3.62
N LEU A 34 -1.30 -8.76 -4.09
CA LEU A 34 -1.67 -9.36 -5.37
C LEU A 34 -2.96 -10.18 -5.27
N ASP A 35 -3.27 -10.69 -4.07
CA ASP A 35 -4.50 -11.44 -3.80
C ASP A 35 -5.70 -10.50 -3.54
N CYS A 36 -5.44 -9.27 -3.10
CA CYS A 36 -6.46 -8.27 -2.79
C CYS A 36 -6.22 -7.01 -3.64
N THR A 37 -6.71 -7.06 -4.88
CA THR A 37 -6.44 -6.08 -5.95
C THR A 37 -6.74 -4.62 -5.61
N THR A 38 -7.62 -4.36 -4.63
CA THR A 38 -8.01 -3.01 -4.20
C THR A 38 -7.14 -2.45 -3.08
N LYS A 39 -6.24 -3.23 -2.46
CA LYS A 39 -5.45 -2.79 -1.31
C LYS A 39 -4.04 -2.33 -1.72
N LEU A 40 -3.85 -1.01 -1.65
CA LEU A 40 -2.59 -0.33 -1.91
C LEU A 40 -2.17 0.46 -0.67
N TYR A 41 -1.02 0.12 -0.09
CA TYR A 41 -0.49 0.77 1.10
C TYR A 41 0.52 1.85 0.71
N THR A 42 0.25 3.07 1.16
CA THR A 42 1.09 4.23 0.88
C THR A 42 2.18 4.35 1.94
N PRO A 43 3.43 4.67 1.54
CA PRO A 43 4.54 5.02 2.43
C PRO A 43 4.16 6.06 3.49
N GLY A 44 4.68 5.92 4.71
CA GLY A 44 4.50 6.86 5.82
C GLY A 44 4.58 6.17 7.19
N PRO A 45 4.92 6.92 8.26
CA PRO A 45 4.90 6.41 9.63
C PRO A 45 3.52 5.81 9.94
N ASP A 46 3.50 4.59 10.46
CA ASP A 46 2.28 3.84 10.79
C ASP A 46 1.29 3.59 9.64
N MET A 47 1.67 3.89 8.38
CA MET A 47 0.77 3.82 7.24
C MET A 47 1.02 2.61 6.35
N THR A 48 2.23 2.04 6.36
CA THR A 48 2.66 1.12 5.30
C THR A 48 2.87 -0.31 5.79
N ALA A 49 3.97 -0.59 6.48
CA ALA A 49 4.33 -1.95 6.87
C ALA A 49 3.32 -2.52 7.89
N THR A 50 3.08 -1.80 8.99
CA THR A 50 2.17 -2.24 10.06
C THR A 50 0.75 -2.48 9.57
N LYS A 51 0.20 -1.58 8.74
CA LYS A 51 -1.15 -1.74 8.17
C LYS A 51 -1.21 -2.88 7.14
N PHE A 52 -0.13 -3.12 6.40
CA PHE A 52 -0.04 -4.26 5.49
C PHE A 52 0.04 -5.58 6.26
N GLU A 53 0.86 -5.67 7.31
CA GLU A 53 0.92 -6.83 8.20
C GLU A 53 -0.43 -7.14 8.84
N ALA A 54 -1.15 -6.12 9.32
CA ALA A 54 -2.49 -6.29 9.85
C ALA A 54 -3.47 -6.85 8.80
N HIS A 55 -3.33 -6.44 7.54
CA HIS A 55 -4.11 -6.98 6.44
C HIS A 55 -3.83 -8.46 6.17
N LEU A 56 -2.58 -8.90 6.25
CA LEU A 56 -2.23 -10.32 6.10
C LEU A 56 -2.89 -11.19 7.18
N ARG A 57 -3.12 -10.63 8.37
CA ARG A 57 -3.78 -11.31 9.50
C ARG A 57 -5.31 -11.34 9.39
N PHE A 58 -5.91 -10.66 8.41
CA PHE A 58 -7.37 -10.65 8.24
C PHE A 58 -7.87 -11.95 7.57
N SER A 59 -9.04 -12.43 7.99
CA SER A 59 -9.66 -13.65 7.43
C SER A 59 -9.97 -13.51 5.93
N ALA A 60 -10.41 -12.33 5.51
CA ALA A 60 -10.71 -12.04 4.10
C ALA A 60 -9.48 -12.23 3.19
N HIS A 61 -8.29 -11.80 3.63
CA HIS A 61 -7.06 -12.02 2.87
C HIS A 61 -6.73 -13.52 2.78
N ARG A 62 -6.81 -14.24 3.91
CA ARG A 62 -6.56 -15.69 3.96
C ARG A 62 -7.46 -16.46 3.00
N GLU A 63 -8.72 -16.07 2.87
CA GLU A 63 -9.64 -16.70 1.93
C GLU A 63 -9.24 -16.47 0.47
N GLN A 64 -8.83 -15.25 0.10
CA GLN A 64 -8.30 -14.97 -1.24
C GLN A 64 -7.03 -15.79 -1.53
N VAL A 65 -6.15 -15.95 -0.54
CA VAL A 65 -4.96 -16.80 -0.66
C VAL A 65 -5.34 -18.27 -0.87
N ARG A 66 -6.37 -18.79 -0.16
CA ARG A 66 -6.87 -20.15 -0.34
C ARG A 66 -7.41 -20.35 -1.77
N ILE A 67 -8.20 -19.41 -2.28
CA ILE A 67 -8.71 -19.44 -3.65
C ILE A 67 -7.56 -19.48 -4.67
N ARG A 68 -6.52 -18.65 -4.47
CA ARG A 68 -5.31 -18.70 -5.30
C ARG A 68 -4.66 -20.08 -5.24
N GLN A 69 -4.45 -20.64 -4.06
CA GLN A 69 -3.81 -21.95 -3.90
C GLN A 69 -4.58 -23.06 -4.61
N VAL A 70 -5.91 -23.07 -4.51
CA VAL A 70 -6.75 -24.03 -5.25
C VAL A 70 -6.59 -23.86 -6.76
N ARG A 71 -6.58 -22.61 -7.26
CA ARG A 71 -6.38 -22.33 -8.68
C ARG A 71 -4.99 -22.78 -9.18
N GLU A 72 -3.95 -22.58 -8.38
CA GLU A 72 -2.59 -22.99 -8.73
C GLU A 72 -2.45 -24.51 -8.69
N ALA A 73 -3.08 -25.19 -7.71
CA ALA A 73 -3.11 -26.65 -7.66
C ALA A 73 -3.86 -27.27 -8.85
N ALA A 74 -4.90 -26.61 -9.37
CA ALA A 74 -5.64 -27.07 -10.55
C ALA A 74 -4.89 -26.89 -11.88
N LYS A 75 -3.81 -26.10 -11.89
CA LYS A 75 -2.95 -25.90 -13.07
C LYS A 75 -1.77 -26.86 -13.12
N ALA A 76 -1.42 -27.49 -11.99
CA ALA A 76 -0.34 -28.47 -11.87
C ALA A 76 -0.84 -29.86 -12.28
#